data_AF-V3ZWC8-F1
#
_entry.id   AF-V3ZWC8-F1
#
_cell.length_a   1.000
_cell.length_b   1.000
_cell.length_c   1.000
_cell.angle_alpha   90.00
_cell.angle_beta   90.00
_cell.angle_gamma   90.00
#
_symmetry.space_group_name_H-M   'P 1'
#
loop_
_entity.id
_entity.type
_entity.pdbx_description
1 polymer ?
#
loop_
_entity_poly.entity_id
_entity_poly.type
_entity_poly.pdbx_seq_one_letter_code
_entity_poly.pdbx_strand_id
1 'polypeptide(L)'
;MSISVSQTDSLMDDIISVKITELKPHKLVTLSAQIKEKPSEIFISNGWYKADNNGDVDLAKDASLNGTYTGINPMGFLSSMVSGCDSDGTLALHKSDVTQPHKVELCVYDGHKLLKELLSEALKPISSIVINRWYLKPNVRRLEVNEGKIRGTLFIPAGNSTHPGIIDLYGSSGRLKETRAALLASRGFTTLALAYFQYLDLPSTLAEVDFSYFEEAVSWFKHHHNVQPGGVGVVGLSKGGEFANLMARYIPDIKCIVNINGAPFLSFFNLKRNGKLFQKAVEIDSSNILVENNAFTLKNAYQCCNSDIIPLWETKVKTLVITGQDDRQNNSEFYQNLSDLYPSDRKENLTILSYPNAGHLIQPPFTPLTTSTYGANFSGIILVNGGTNPGHSHAQTGAWKKMLKFLNENLNTSKSQL
;
A
#
# COMPACT_ATOMS: atom_id res chain seq x y z
N MET A 1 7.09 -36.64 0.68
CA MET A 1 7.44 -35.22 0.84
C MET A 1 6.28 -34.39 0.36
N SER A 2 5.79 -33.48 1.19
CA SER A 2 4.61 -32.66 0.89
C SER A 2 4.80 -31.24 1.39
N ILE A 3 4.23 -30.28 0.66
CA ILE A 3 4.08 -28.89 1.13
C ILE A 3 2.67 -28.81 1.71
N SER A 4 2.56 -28.42 2.98
CA SER A 4 1.28 -28.15 3.63
C SER A 4 1.13 -26.66 3.90
N VAL A 5 -0.06 -26.14 3.62
CA VAL A 5 -0.43 -24.75 3.88
C VAL A 5 -1.70 -24.71 4.73
N SER A 6 -1.85 -23.73 5.62
CA SER A 6 -3.06 -23.61 6.43
C SER A 6 -4.31 -23.34 5.59
N GLN A 7 -4.14 -22.61 4.48
CA GLN A 7 -5.19 -22.21 3.56
C GLN A 7 -4.62 -22.09 2.15
N THR A 8 -5.27 -22.70 1.17
CA THR A 8 -4.96 -22.51 -0.25
C THR A 8 -5.55 -21.22 -0.79
N ASP A 9 -6.64 -20.74 -0.19
CA ASP A 9 -7.34 -19.52 -0.58
C ASP A 9 -7.42 -18.58 0.62
N SER A 10 -6.82 -17.40 0.49
CA SER A 10 -6.71 -16.43 1.58
C SER A 10 -6.53 -15.02 1.00
N LEU A 11 -6.86 -13.99 1.77
CA LEU A 11 -6.61 -12.62 1.31
C LEU A 11 -5.12 -12.33 1.28
N MET A 12 -4.71 -11.40 0.42
CA MET A 12 -3.33 -10.97 0.28
C MET A 12 -2.75 -10.52 1.63
N ASP A 13 -3.55 -9.89 2.49
CA ASP A 13 -3.17 -9.39 3.81
C ASP A 13 -3.32 -10.40 4.97
N ASP A 14 -3.75 -11.64 4.72
CA ASP A 14 -3.84 -12.70 5.73
C ASP A 14 -2.50 -13.44 5.92
N ILE A 15 -2.15 -13.80 7.16
CA ILE A 15 -0.99 -14.69 7.41
C ILE A 15 -1.43 -16.14 7.18
N ILE A 16 -0.62 -16.93 6.46
CA ILE A 16 -0.79 -18.38 6.33
C ILE A 16 0.44 -19.10 6.88
N SER A 17 0.26 -20.32 7.40
CA SER A 17 1.39 -21.18 7.76
C SER A 17 1.80 -22.03 6.56
N VAL A 18 3.10 -22.20 6.34
CA VAL A 18 3.66 -23.09 5.33
C VAL A 18 4.63 -24.05 6.01
N LYS A 19 4.48 -25.36 5.73
CA LYS A 19 5.40 -26.39 6.20
C LYS A 19 5.79 -27.33 5.07
N ILE A 20 7.00 -27.88 5.17
CA ILE A 20 7.52 -28.92 4.29
C ILE A 20 7.75 -30.14 5.17
N THR A 21 7.10 -31.25 4.84
CA THR A 21 7.13 -32.46 5.68
C THR A 21 7.60 -33.67 4.90
N GLU A 22 7.95 -34.74 5.63
CA GLU A 22 8.43 -36.01 5.08
C GLU A 22 9.73 -35.86 4.27
N LEU A 23 10.64 -34.99 4.73
CA LEU A 23 12.03 -34.95 4.27
C LEU A 23 12.85 -36.00 5.03
N LYS A 24 14.09 -36.23 4.58
CA LYS A 24 15.07 -36.90 5.44
C LYS A 24 15.47 -35.93 6.57
N PRO A 25 15.77 -36.42 7.78
CA PRO A 25 16.32 -35.58 8.84
C PRO A 25 17.52 -34.77 8.35
N HIS A 26 17.59 -33.49 8.72
CA HIS A 26 18.68 -32.59 8.33
C HIS A 26 18.84 -32.33 6.82
N LYS A 27 17.88 -32.74 5.99
CA LYS A 27 17.90 -32.49 4.55
C LYS A 27 17.93 -30.99 4.28
N LEU A 28 18.83 -30.56 3.41
CA LEU A 28 18.89 -29.19 2.90
C LEU A 28 17.89 -29.05 1.75
N VAL A 29 17.07 -28.01 1.81
CA VAL A 29 16.05 -27.71 0.79
C VAL A 29 15.94 -26.21 0.54
N THR A 30 15.42 -25.85 -0.62
CA THR A 30 15.06 -24.46 -0.95
C THR A 30 13.56 -24.38 -1.16
N LEU A 31 12.88 -23.48 -0.45
CA LEU A 31 11.53 -23.07 -0.79
C LEU A 31 11.62 -21.86 -1.72
N SER A 32 10.94 -21.93 -2.85
CA SER A 32 10.72 -20.80 -3.76
C SER A 32 9.24 -20.47 -3.85
N ALA A 33 8.92 -19.18 -3.97
CA ALA A 33 7.59 -18.72 -4.33
C ALA A 33 7.66 -17.88 -5.60
N GLN A 34 6.73 -18.10 -6.52
CA GLN A 34 6.65 -17.38 -7.79
C GLN A 34 5.24 -16.87 -8.06
N ILE A 35 5.14 -15.62 -8.51
CA ILE A 35 3.95 -15.05 -9.15
C ILE A 35 4.30 -14.75 -10.60
N LYS A 36 3.48 -15.25 -11.52
CA LYS A 36 3.61 -15.00 -12.97
C LYS A 36 2.28 -14.46 -13.48
N GLU A 37 2.14 -13.13 -13.53
CA GLU A 37 0.93 -12.51 -14.12
C GLU A 37 1.04 -12.49 -15.65
N LYS A 38 2.25 -12.24 -16.18
CA LYS A 38 2.60 -12.25 -17.61
C LYS A 38 4.06 -12.70 -17.79
N PRO A 39 4.50 -13.09 -19.00
CA PRO A 39 5.90 -13.45 -19.24
C PRO A 39 6.92 -12.37 -18.83
N SER A 40 6.55 -11.09 -18.90
CA SER A 40 7.38 -9.95 -18.50
C SER A 40 7.21 -9.51 -17.04
N GLU A 41 6.33 -10.16 -16.29
CA GLU A 41 5.96 -9.79 -14.91
C GLU A 41 6.07 -11.02 -14.01
N ILE A 42 7.31 -11.46 -13.78
CA ILE A 42 7.65 -12.55 -12.87
C ILE A 42 8.20 -11.97 -11.57
N PHE A 43 7.58 -12.33 -10.46
CA PHE A 43 8.08 -12.04 -9.12
C PHE A 43 8.46 -13.36 -8.44
N ILE A 44 9.67 -13.41 -7.88
CA ILE A 44 10.23 -14.63 -7.30
C ILE A 44 10.89 -14.34 -5.95
N SER A 45 10.78 -15.29 -5.03
CA SER A 45 11.55 -15.31 -3.79
C SER A 45 12.14 -16.70 -3.57
N ASN A 46 13.12 -16.77 -2.67
CA ASN A 46 13.59 -18.03 -2.11
C ASN A 46 14.05 -17.89 -0.65
N GLY A 47 13.95 -19.00 0.08
CA GLY A 47 14.53 -19.20 1.40
C GLY A 47 15.20 -20.58 1.49
N TRP A 48 16.38 -20.63 2.09
CA TRP A 48 17.16 -21.87 2.30
C TRP A 48 16.87 -22.44 3.68
N TYR A 49 16.51 -23.73 3.73
CA TYR A 49 16.14 -24.39 4.97
C TYR A 49 16.93 -25.68 5.17
N LYS A 50 16.95 -26.11 6.42
CA LYS A 50 17.44 -27.42 6.84
C LYS A 50 16.35 -28.07 7.67
N ALA A 51 15.93 -29.27 7.28
CA ALA A 51 14.92 -30.02 8.01
C ALA A 51 15.39 -30.37 9.43
N ASP A 52 14.43 -30.47 10.35
CA ASP A 52 14.66 -30.88 11.73
C ASP A 52 14.98 -32.40 11.83
N ASN A 53 14.98 -32.93 13.06
CA ASN A 53 15.22 -34.35 13.33
C ASN A 53 14.11 -35.27 12.80
N ASN A 54 12.90 -34.74 12.61
CA ASN A 54 11.74 -35.48 12.09
C ASN A 54 11.64 -35.39 10.58
N GLY A 55 12.44 -34.53 9.94
CA GLY A 55 12.36 -34.30 8.50
C GLY A 55 11.34 -33.22 8.13
N ASP A 56 11.08 -32.28 9.03
CA ASP A 56 10.12 -31.20 8.82
C ASP A 56 10.82 -29.83 8.77
N VAL A 57 10.19 -28.90 8.05
CA VAL A 57 10.50 -27.45 8.07
C VAL A 57 9.18 -26.72 8.28
N ASP A 58 9.09 -25.89 9.31
CA ASP A 58 7.97 -25.01 9.63
C ASP A 58 8.44 -23.56 9.50
N LEU A 59 7.93 -22.84 8.50
CA LEU A 59 8.37 -21.46 8.22
C LEU A 59 8.14 -20.49 9.39
N ALA A 60 7.26 -20.84 10.33
CA ALA A 60 7.02 -20.04 11.53
C ALA A 60 8.01 -20.30 12.67
N LYS A 61 8.88 -21.31 12.54
CA LYS A 61 9.81 -21.74 13.59
C LYS A 61 11.25 -21.84 13.09
N ASP A 62 11.43 -22.28 11.85
CA ASP A 62 12.74 -22.54 11.27
C ASP A 62 13.23 -21.32 10.49
N ALA A 63 14.46 -20.92 10.77
CA ALA A 63 15.07 -19.77 10.12
C ALA A 63 15.46 -20.10 8.67
N SER A 64 15.12 -19.20 7.74
CA SER A 64 15.77 -19.19 6.43
C SER A 64 17.24 -18.82 6.61
N LEU A 65 18.14 -19.67 6.13
CA LEU A 65 19.58 -19.54 6.28
C LEU A 65 20.18 -18.56 5.26
N ASN A 66 19.54 -18.42 4.09
CA ASN A 66 19.95 -17.53 3.00
C ASN A 66 18.80 -17.38 1.99
N GLY A 67 18.98 -16.52 0.99
CA GLY A 67 18.02 -16.25 -0.07
C GLY A 67 17.55 -14.81 -0.06
N THR A 68 16.39 -14.55 -0.65
CA THR A 68 15.75 -13.22 -0.66
C THR A 68 15.32 -12.74 0.73
N TYR A 69 15.26 -13.64 1.71
CA TYR A 69 15.02 -13.35 3.12
C TYR A 69 15.74 -14.35 4.02
N THR A 70 16.07 -13.93 5.24
CA THR A 70 16.74 -14.75 6.27
C THR A 70 16.01 -14.66 7.60
N GLY A 71 16.34 -15.55 8.52
CA GLY A 71 15.72 -15.62 9.84
C GLY A 71 14.32 -16.25 9.82
N ILE A 72 13.62 -16.18 10.95
CA ILE A 72 12.26 -16.68 11.08
C ILE A 72 11.30 -15.61 10.52
N ASN A 73 10.80 -15.84 9.32
CA ASN A 73 9.85 -14.97 8.65
C ASN A 73 8.77 -15.81 7.94
N PRO A 74 7.62 -16.07 8.61
CA PRO A 74 6.59 -16.95 8.09
C PRO A 74 6.07 -16.55 6.71
N MET A 75 6.04 -15.25 6.42
CA MET A 75 5.55 -14.68 5.16
C MET A 75 6.67 -14.06 4.32
N GLY A 76 7.93 -14.45 4.60
CA GLY A 76 9.10 -13.98 3.85
C GLY A 76 8.97 -14.30 2.37
N PHE A 77 8.47 -15.50 2.05
CA PHE A 77 8.26 -15.95 0.67
C PHE A 77 7.36 -15.04 -0.17
N LEU A 78 6.43 -14.27 0.41
CA LEU A 78 5.68 -13.23 -0.31
C LEU A 78 6.37 -11.88 -0.22
N SER A 79 6.68 -11.43 1.00
CA SER A 79 7.11 -10.05 1.23
C SER A 79 8.50 -9.70 0.69
N SER A 80 9.34 -10.70 0.43
CA SER A 80 10.69 -10.51 -0.11
C SER A 80 10.82 -10.87 -1.58
N MET A 81 9.70 -11.05 -2.30
CA MET A 81 9.79 -11.27 -3.74
C MET A 81 10.52 -10.11 -4.42
N VAL A 82 11.29 -10.46 -5.43
CA VAL A 82 11.97 -9.51 -6.31
C VAL A 82 11.53 -9.80 -7.74
N SER A 83 11.71 -8.83 -8.64
CA SER A 83 11.46 -9.08 -10.06
C SER A 83 12.46 -10.10 -10.60
N GLY A 84 11.97 -11.10 -11.32
CA GLY A 84 12.79 -12.06 -12.06
C GLY A 84 13.23 -11.54 -13.44
N CYS A 85 12.67 -10.42 -13.90
CA CYS A 85 12.88 -9.87 -15.24
C CYS A 85 13.43 -8.44 -15.25
N ASP A 86 13.44 -7.75 -14.12
CA ASP A 86 13.89 -6.36 -13.98
C ASP A 86 15.09 -6.30 -13.03
N SER A 87 16.24 -5.89 -13.56
CA SER A 87 17.47 -5.68 -12.79
C SER A 87 17.45 -4.38 -11.99
N ASP A 88 16.62 -3.42 -12.38
CA ASP A 88 16.73 -2.03 -11.93
C ASP A 88 15.75 -1.74 -10.76
N GLY A 89 14.93 -2.72 -10.37
CA GLY A 89 14.05 -2.66 -9.20
C GLY A 89 12.89 -1.68 -9.35
N THR A 90 12.52 -1.37 -10.59
CA THR A 90 11.48 -0.41 -10.97
C THR A 90 10.09 -1.05 -11.11
N LEU A 91 10.06 -2.35 -11.38
CA LEU A 91 8.83 -3.12 -11.57
C LEU A 91 8.14 -3.36 -10.22
N ALA A 92 6.97 -2.74 -10.04
CA ALA A 92 6.10 -2.98 -8.90
C ALA A 92 5.14 -4.14 -9.18
N LEU A 93 4.93 -5.02 -8.20
CA LEU A 93 3.89 -6.03 -8.29
C LEU A 93 2.53 -5.33 -8.37
N HIS A 94 1.78 -5.63 -9.41
CA HIS A 94 0.50 -4.99 -9.68
C HIS A 94 -0.59 -6.03 -9.93
N LYS A 95 -1.78 -5.77 -9.37
CA LYS A 95 -3.00 -6.51 -9.72
C LYS A 95 -3.96 -5.60 -10.46
N SER A 96 -4.17 -5.86 -11.74
CA SER A 96 -5.09 -5.09 -12.59
C SER A 96 -6.56 -5.46 -12.38
N ASP A 97 -6.82 -6.72 -12.02
CA ASP A 97 -8.16 -7.23 -11.76
C ASP A 97 -8.20 -7.86 -10.36
N VAL A 98 -8.79 -7.14 -9.41
CA VAL A 98 -8.92 -7.59 -8.02
C VAL A 98 -9.97 -8.70 -7.82
N THR A 99 -10.76 -9.00 -8.85
CA THR A 99 -11.69 -10.15 -8.85
C THR A 99 -10.99 -11.49 -9.11
N GLN A 100 -9.69 -11.45 -9.42
CA GLN A 100 -8.83 -12.61 -9.56
C GLN A 100 -7.74 -12.61 -8.48
N PRO A 101 -7.27 -13.78 -8.02
CA PRO A 101 -6.16 -13.85 -7.09
C PRO A 101 -4.82 -13.69 -7.81
N HIS A 102 -3.78 -13.34 -7.07
CA HIS A 102 -2.43 -13.76 -7.45
C HIS A 102 -2.30 -15.26 -7.20
N LYS A 103 -1.92 -16.01 -8.24
CA LYS A 103 -1.53 -17.42 -8.08
C LYS A 103 -0.05 -17.48 -7.70
N VAL A 104 0.22 -17.97 -6.50
CA VAL A 104 1.56 -18.11 -5.96
C VAL A 104 1.94 -19.58 -6.03
N GLU A 105 2.88 -19.90 -6.91
CA GLU A 105 3.44 -21.24 -7.01
C GLU A 105 4.54 -21.40 -5.96
N LEU A 106 4.31 -22.27 -4.98
CA LEU A 106 5.29 -22.67 -3.99
C LEU A 106 5.98 -23.95 -4.45
N CYS A 107 7.30 -23.91 -4.57
CA CYS A 107 8.11 -25.01 -5.06
C CYS A 107 9.22 -25.34 -4.06
N VAL A 108 9.43 -26.63 -3.79
CA VAL A 108 10.54 -27.12 -2.97
C VAL A 108 11.56 -27.83 -3.86
N TYR A 109 12.83 -27.43 -3.73
CA TYR A 109 13.94 -27.97 -4.50
C TYR A 109 14.95 -28.68 -3.61
N ASP A 110 15.65 -29.66 -4.17
CA ASP A 110 16.71 -30.37 -3.45
C ASP A 110 17.92 -29.47 -3.24
N GLY A 111 18.43 -29.43 -2.01
CA GLY A 111 19.58 -28.62 -1.65
C GLY A 111 19.31 -27.12 -1.64
N HIS A 112 20.38 -26.35 -1.52
CA HIS A 112 20.36 -24.89 -1.50
C HIS A 112 20.59 -24.34 -2.91
N LYS A 113 19.58 -23.67 -3.46
CA LYS A 113 19.54 -23.15 -4.83
C LYS A 113 19.58 -21.63 -4.83
N LEU A 114 20.46 -21.06 -5.64
CA LEU A 114 20.51 -19.61 -5.86
C LEU A 114 19.27 -19.16 -6.63
N LEU A 115 18.87 -17.90 -6.44
CA LEU A 115 17.67 -17.33 -7.08
C LEU A 115 17.71 -17.46 -8.61
N LYS A 116 18.88 -17.24 -9.23
CA LYS A 116 19.08 -17.38 -10.68
C LYS A 116 18.85 -18.80 -11.21
N GLU A 117 19.11 -19.82 -10.40
CA GLU A 117 18.89 -21.22 -10.80
C GLU A 117 17.38 -21.53 -10.84
N LEU A 118 16.60 -20.91 -9.95
CA LEU A 118 15.16 -21.10 -9.82
C LEU A 118 14.34 -20.47 -10.96
N LEU A 119 14.97 -19.59 -11.74
CA LEU A 119 14.40 -19.02 -12.97
C LEU A 119 14.58 -19.94 -14.19
N SER A 120 15.41 -20.99 -14.08
CA SER A 120 15.62 -21.93 -15.18
C SER A 120 14.49 -22.96 -15.26
N GLU A 121 13.87 -23.09 -16.43
CA GLU A 121 12.84 -24.11 -16.69
C GLU A 121 13.38 -25.56 -16.61
N ALA A 122 14.70 -25.75 -16.73
CA ALA A 122 15.32 -27.06 -16.61
C ALA A 122 15.31 -27.60 -15.18
N LEU A 123 15.22 -26.71 -14.17
CA LEU A 123 15.24 -27.09 -12.77
C LEU A 123 13.83 -27.52 -12.32
N LYS A 124 13.66 -28.81 -12.05
CA LYS A 124 12.39 -29.36 -11.60
C LYS A 124 12.28 -29.36 -10.06
N PRO A 125 11.15 -28.91 -9.49
CA PRO A 125 10.91 -29.02 -8.06
C PRO A 125 10.67 -30.48 -7.66
N ILE A 126 11.01 -30.83 -6.41
CA ILE A 126 10.66 -32.12 -5.81
C ILE A 126 9.15 -32.15 -5.47
N SER A 127 8.57 -31.01 -5.09
CA SER A 127 7.14 -30.85 -4.83
C SER A 127 6.73 -29.41 -5.13
N SER A 128 5.49 -29.22 -5.55
CA SER A 128 4.90 -27.90 -5.72
C SER A 128 3.44 -27.86 -5.26
N ILE A 129 2.96 -26.68 -4.90
CA ILE A 129 1.55 -26.38 -4.65
C ILE A 129 1.28 -24.94 -5.11
N VAL A 130 0.06 -24.68 -5.59
CA VAL A 130 -0.40 -23.33 -5.90
C VAL A 130 -1.34 -22.85 -4.80
N ILE A 131 -1.09 -21.64 -4.29
CA ILE A 131 -2.02 -20.94 -3.40
C ILE A 131 -2.55 -19.68 -4.09
N ASN A 132 -3.78 -19.31 -3.78
CA ASN A 132 -4.48 -18.15 -4.30
C ASN A 132 -4.52 -17.05 -3.23
N ARG A 133 -3.98 -15.89 -3.58
CA ARG A 133 -3.91 -14.70 -2.74
C ARG A 133 -4.84 -13.62 -3.29
N TRP A 134 -5.97 -13.43 -2.63
CA TRP A 134 -7.09 -12.61 -3.09
C TRP A 134 -7.02 -11.17 -2.56
N TYR A 135 -7.41 -10.17 -3.35
CA TYR A 135 -7.63 -8.81 -2.81
C TYR A 135 -9.08 -8.58 -2.38
N LEU A 136 -9.99 -9.45 -2.84
CA LEU A 136 -11.43 -9.29 -2.69
C LEU A 136 -12.03 -10.58 -2.13
N LYS A 137 -12.75 -10.51 -1.01
CA LYS A 137 -13.54 -11.64 -0.52
C LYS A 137 -14.68 -11.97 -1.51
N PRO A 138 -15.08 -13.25 -1.64
CA PRO A 138 -16.12 -13.66 -2.59
C PRO A 138 -17.47 -12.94 -2.45
N ASN A 139 -17.77 -12.43 -1.26
CA ASN A 139 -19.05 -11.79 -0.93
C ASN A 139 -19.00 -10.25 -0.97
N VAL A 140 -17.86 -9.64 -1.34
CA VAL A 140 -17.76 -8.20 -1.56
C VAL A 140 -18.17 -7.88 -2.99
N ARG A 141 -19.13 -6.98 -3.17
CA ARG A 141 -19.55 -6.52 -4.50
C ARG A 141 -18.57 -5.47 -5.01
N ARG A 142 -18.14 -5.60 -6.26
CA ARG A 142 -17.36 -4.60 -7.01
C ARG A 142 -18.29 -3.94 -8.04
N LEU A 143 -18.49 -2.64 -7.95
CA LEU A 143 -19.31 -1.85 -8.87
C LEU A 143 -18.46 -0.72 -9.47
N GLU A 144 -18.41 -0.64 -10.79
CA GLU A 144 -17.80 0.52 -11.45
C GLU A 144 -18.64 1.77 -11.19
N VAL A 145 -17.98 2.90 -10.93
CA VAL A 145 -18.62 4.19 -10.69
C VAL A 145 -18.34 5.10 -11.87
N ASN A 146 -19.43 5.47 -12.56
CA ASN A 146 -19.46 6.44 -13.64
C ASN A 146 -20.65 7.38 -13.39
N GLU A 147 -20.54 8.21 -12.35
CA GLU A 147 -21.64 9.05 -11.84
C GLU A 147 -21.24 10.52 -11.93
N GLY A 148 -21.91 11.28 -12.81
CA GLY A 148 -21.48 12.66 -13.12
C GLY A 148 -20.03 12.68 -13.62
N LYS A 149 -19.15 13.41 -12.92
CA LYS A 149 -17.69 13.41 -13.19
C LYS A 149 -16.92 12.31 -12.44
N ILE A 150 -17.53 11.66 -11.46
CA ILE A 150 -16.84 10.74 -10.55
C ILE A 150 -16.50 9.46 -11.31
N ARG A 151 -15.21 9.09 -11.31
CA ARG A 151 -14.72 7.83 -11.86
C ARG A 151 -13.99 7.03 -10.80
N GLY A 152 -14.36 5.76 -10.68
CA GLY A 152 -13.75 4.89 -9.69
C GLY A 152 -14.45 3.54 -9.60
N THR A 153 -14.21 2.86 -8.50
CA THR A 153 -14.86 1.58 -8.19
C THR A 153 -15.31 1.57 -6.74
N LEU A 154 -16.58 1.22 -6.55
CA LEU A 154 -17.23 1.04 -5.27
C LEU A 154 -17.16 -0.44 -4.87
N PHE A 155 -16.59 -0.70 -3.70
CA PHE A 155 -16.60 -2.01 -3.06
C PHE A 155 -17.52 -2.02 -1.86
N ILE A 156 -18.44 -2.99 -1.84
CA ILE A 156 -19.49 -3.06 -0.82
C ILE A 156 -19.41 -4.41 -0.11
N PRO A 157 -19.18 -4.44 1.21
CA PRO A 157 -19.22 -5.66 2.00
C PRO A 157 -20.59 -6.37 1.87
N ALA A 158 -20.60 -7.67 2.14
CA ALA A 158 -21.83 -8.46 2.11
C ALA A 158 -22.85 -7.98 3.15
N GLY A 159 -24.14 -8.19 2.85
CA GLY A 159 -25.25 -7.86 3.73
C GLY A 159 -26.04 -6.63 3.27
N ASN A 160 -27.21 -6.44 3.89
CA ASN A 160 -28.14 -5.35 3.56
C ASN A 160 -27.97 -4.11 4.44
N SER A 161 -26.90 -4.06 5.26
CA SER A 161 -26.60 -2.94 6.15
C SER A 161 -25.71 -1.89 5.49
N THR A 162 -25.75 -0.68 6.05
CA THR A 162 -24.75 0.36 5.80
C THR A 162 -23.46 0.04 6.52
N HIS A 163 -22.32 0.32 5.89
CA HIS A 163 -20.99 0.18 6.48
C HIS A 163 -20.27 1.53 6.55
N PRO A 164 -19.26 1.70 7.41
CA PRO A 164 -18.51 2.95 7.44
C PRO A 164 -17.84 3.18 6.08
N GLY A 165 -17.96 4.41 5.57
CA GLY A 165 -17.50 4.79 4.24
C GLY A 165 -16.04 5.23 4.22
N ILE A 166 -15.25 4.74 3.26
CA ILE A 166 -13.87 5.19 3.02
C ILE A 166 -13.67 5.58 1.56
N ILE A 167 -13.08 6.75 1.30
CA ILE A 167 -12.53 7.10 -0.01
C ILE A 167 -11.04 6.73 -0.02
N ASP A 168 -10.61 5.98 -1.02
CA ASP A 168 -9.23 5.52 -1.19
C ASP A 168 -8.55 6.26 -2.35
N LEU A 169 -7.40 6.87 -2.06
CA LEU A 169 -6.62 7.69 -2.99
C LEU A 169 -5.18 7.18 -3.10
N TYR A 170 -4.75 6.90 -4.33
CA TYR A 170 -3.36 6.60 -4.64
C TYR A 170 -2.56 7.85 -5.03
N GLY A 171 -1.28 7.66 -5.35
CA GLY A 171 -0.33 8.74 -5.62
C GLY A 171 -0.35 9.27 -7.06
N SER A 172 0.74 9.94 -7.43
CA SER A 172 0.94 10.62 -8.71
C SER A 172 1.14 9.68 -9.93
N SER A 173 0.85 8.38 -9.82
CA SER A 173 0.93 7.45 -10.96
C SER A 173 -0.30 7.48 -11.87
N GLY A 174 -1.37 8.16 -11.46
CA GLY A 174 -2.63 8.22 -12.19
C GLY A 174 -3.33 6.87 -12.27
N ARG A 175 -4.35 6.82 -13.11
CA ARG A 175 -5.20 5.64 -13.33
C ARG A 175 -5.95 5.24 -12.05
N LEU A 176 -6.77 4.20 -12.15
CA LEU A 176 -7.46 3.63 -10.99
C LEU A 176 -6.64 2.49 -10.37
N LYS A 177 -6.57 2.47 -9.03
CA LYS A 177 -5.94 1.40 -8.24
C LYS A 177 -6.95 0.89 -7.22
N GLU A 178 -7.20 -0.41 -7.25
CA GLU A 178 -8.31 -1.02 -6.50
C GLU A 178 -7.88 -1.90 -5.34
N THR A 179 -6.62 -2.33 -5.29
CA THR A 179 -6.14 -3.37 -4.37
C THR A 179 -6.37 -3.03 -2.90
N ARG A 180 -6.07 -1.79 -2.48
CA ARG A 180 -6.28 -1.36 -1.09
C ARG A 180 -7.75 -1.20 -0.74
N ALA A 181 -8.55 -0.57 -1.60
CA ALA A 181 -9.99 -0.42 -1.41
C ALA A 181 -10.72 -1.77 -1.32
N ALA A 182 -10.37 -2.73 -2.17
CA ALA A 182 -10.92 -4.09 -2.16
C ALA A 182 -10.61 -4.84 -0.85
N LEU A 183 -9.37 -4.71 -0.35
CA LEU A 183 -8.99 -5.30 0.93
C LEU A 183 -9.71 -4.63 2.10
N LEU A 184 -9.78 -3.29 2.13
CA LEU A 184 -10.56 -2.56 3.14
C LEU A 184 -12.03 -3.01 3.15
N ALA A 185 -12.64 -3.20 1.98
CA ALA A 185 -14.02 -3.69 1.91
C ALA A 185 -14.16 -5.12 2.42
N SER A 186 -13.16 -5.96 2.17
CA SER A 186 -13.05 -7.29 2.76
C SER A 186 -12.87 -7.28 4.29
N ARG A 187 -12.60 -6.12 4.89
CA ARG A 187 -12.53 -5.86 6.34
C ARG A 187 -13.74 -5.10 6.89
N GLY A 188 -14.81 -4.93 6.11
CA GLY A 188 -16.10 -4.43 6.60
C GLY A 188 -16.39 -2.95 6.34
N PHE A 189 -15.63 -2.29 5.45
CA PHE A 189 -15.88 -0.90 5.05
C PHE A 189 -16.55 -0.84 3.67
N THR A 190 -17.49 0.07 3.44
CA THR A 190 -17.87 0.41 2.06
C THR A 190 -16.78 1.35 1.54
N THR A 191 -16.12 1.02 0.43
CA THR A 191 -14.96 1.80 -0.05
C THR A 191 -15.11 2.28 -1.48
N LEU A 192 -14.70 3.51 -1.74
CA LEU A 192 -14.61 4.09 -3.07
C LEU A 192 -13.13 4.23 -3.45
N ALA A 193 -12.63 3.36 -4.32
CA ALA A 193 -11.37 3.60 -5.03
C ALA A 193 -11.60 4.75 -6.01
N LEU A 194 -11.04 5.93 -5.74
CA LEU A 194 -11.32 7.15 -6.51
C LEU A 194 -10.14 7.47 -7.44
N ALA A 195 -10.38 7.42 -8.75
CA ALA A 195 -9.46 8.00 -9.71
C ALA A 195 -9.67 9.51 -9.79
N TYR A 196 -8.63 10.28 -10.08
CA TYR A 196 -8.73 11.74 -10.21
C TYR A 196 -7.99 12.31 -11.43
N PHE A 197 -7.18 11.50 -12.13
CA PHE A 197 -6.55 11.87 -13.42
C PHE A 197 -6.05 10.60 -14.15
N GLN A 198 -5.77 10.72 -15.46
CA GLN A 198 -5.30 9.63 -16.34
C GLN A 198 -6.18 8.37 -16.30
N TYR A 199 -7.50 8.56 -16.21
CA TYR A 199 -8.45 7.46 -16.16
C TYR A 199 -9.76 7.86 -16.84
N LEU A 200 -10.15 7.12 -17.88
CA LEU A 200 -11.33 7.40 -18.68
C LEU A 200 -11.31 8.86 -19.20
N ASP A 201 -12.34 9.63 -18.92
CA ASP A 201 -12.57 11.02 -19.30
C ASP A 201 -12.09 12.03 -18.24
N LEU A 202 -11.36 11.59 -17.20
CA LEU A 202 -10.72 12.48 -16.24
C LEU A 202 -9.53 13.23 -16.85
N PRO A 203 -9.05 14.31 -16.19
CA PRO A 203 -7.92 15.09 -16.68
C PRO A 203 -6.71 14.25 -17.07
N SER A 204 -6.03 14.66 -18.13
CA SER A 204 -4.89 13.91 -18.68
C SER A 204 -3.61 14.08 -17.85
N THR A 205 -3.52 15.17 -17.09
CA THR A 205 -2.38 15.50 -16.24
C THR A 205 -2.83 15.83 -14.82
N LEU A 206 -1.93 15.63 -13.86
CA LEU A 206 -2.18 15.95 -12.45
C LEU A 206 -2.41 17.46 -12.22
N ALA A 207 -1.80 18.32 -13.05
CA ALA A 207 -1.89 19.77 -12.92
C ALA A 207 -3.29 20.34 -13.27
N GLU A 208 -4.11 19.56 -13.96
CA GLU A 208 -5.48 19.93 -14.35
C GLU A 208 -6.53 19.54 -13.29
N VAL A 209 -6.14 18.79 -12.27
CA VAL A 209 -7.05 18.37 -11.19
C VAL A 209 -7.56 19.58 -10.43
N ASP A 210 -8.87 19.63 -10.21
CA ASP A 210 -9.55 20.67 -9.45
C ASP A 210 -10.10 20.11 -8.14
N PHE A 211 -9.94 20.85 -7.04
CA PHE A 211 -10.34 20.41 -5.71
C PHE A 211 -11.85 20.16 -5.61
N SER A 212 -12.69 20.86 -6.40
CA SER A 212 -14.13 20.65 -6.37
C SER A 212 -14.55 19.24 -6.79
N TYR A 213 -13.70 18.52 -7.54
CA TYR A 213 -13.88 17.11 -7.83
C TYR A 213 -14.01 16.24 -6.57
N PHE A 214 -13.15 16.49 -5.57
CA PHE A 214 -13.18 15.75 -4.31
C PHE A 214 -14.41 16.10 -3.47
N GLU A 215 -14.89 17.35 -3.57
CA GLU A 215 -16.13 17.78 -2.92
C GLU A 215 -17.35 17.08 -3.51
N GLU A 216 -17.43 17.01 -4.86
CA GLU A 216 -18.45 16.25 -5.59
C GLU A 216 -18.42 14.76 -5.19
N ALA A 217 -17.22 14.15 -5.16
CA ALA A 217 -17.05 12.75 -4.79
C ALA A 217 -17.47 12.44 -3.35
N VAL A 218 -17.08 13.27 -2.38
CA VAL A 218 -17.52 13.10 -0.98
C VAL A 218 -19.02 13.26 -0.87
N SER A 219 -19.59 14.28 -1.52
CA SER A 219 -21.04 14.55 -1.52
C SER A 219 -21.83 13.37 -2.09
N TRP A 220 -21.40 12.79 -3.21
CA TRP A 220 -22.05 11.60 -3.76
C TRP A 220 -21.91 10.39 -2.82
N PHE A 221 -20.68 10.12 -2.37
CA PHE A 221 -20.37 8.89 -1.66
C PHE A 221 -21.05 8.80 -0.29
N LYS A 222 -21.09 9.91 0.47
CA LYS A 222 -21.74 9.94 1.80
C LYS A 222 -23.24 9.69 1.76
N HIS A 223 -23.89 9.91 0.61
CA HIS A 223 -25.33 9.68 0.43
C HIS A 223 -25.64 8.32 -0.20
N HIS A 224 -24.61 7.51 -0.52
CA HIS A 224 -24.82 6.17 -1.04
C HIS A 224 -25.49 5.28 0.01
N HIS A 225 -26.54 4.54 -0.38
CA HIS A 225 -27.39 3.76 0.53
C HIS A 225 -26.68 2.63 1.31
N ASN A 226 -25.46 2.24 0.91
CA ASN A 226 -24.60 1.29 1.65
C ASN A 226 -23.52 1.96 2.52
N VAL A 227 -23.52 3.29 2.64
CA VAL A 227 -22.58 4.05 3.48
C VAL A 227 -23.31 4.54 4.72
N GLN A 228 -22.69 4.37 5.89
CA GLN A 228 -23.25 4.87 7.15
C GLN A 228 -23.35 6.41 7.12
N PRO A 229 -24.47 6.98 7.59
CA PRO A 229 -24.59 8.42 7.70
C PRO A 229 -23.63 8.97 8.76
N GLY A 230 -23.26 10.25 8.66
CA GLY A 230 -22.45 10.94 9.67
C GLY A 230 -21.05 11.35 9.21
N GLY A 231 -20.65 10.98 7.99
CA GLY A 231 -19.40 11.37 7.34
C GLY A 231 -18.57 10.16 6.88
N VAL A 232 -17.43 10.43 6.24
CA VAL A 232 -16.58 9.39 5.65
C VAL A 232 -15.12 9.54 6.09
N GLY A 233 -14.35 8.46 5.95
CA GLY A 233 -12.89 8.48 6.09
C GLY A 233 -12.20 8.62 4.74
N VAL A 234 -10.94 9.05 4.76
CA VAL A 234 -10.07 9.05 3.57
C VAL A 234 -8.77 8.31 3.88
N VAL A 235 -8.36 7.40 3.00
CA VAL A 235 -7.03 6.78 3.03
C VAL A 235 -6.27 7.25 1.81
N GLY A 236 -5.15 7.94 2.03
CA GLY A 236 -4.34 8.53 0.97
C GLY A 236 -2.90 8.06 1.03
N LEU A 237 -2.33 7.70 -0.12
CA LEU A 237 -0.90 7.38 -0.25
C LEU A 237 -0.21 8.42 -1.14
N SER A 238 0.96 8.90 -0.74
CA SER A 238 1.77 9.86 -1.51
C SER A 238 0.93 11.09 -1.88
N LYS A 239 0.79 11.44 -3.15
CA LYS A 239 -0.09 12.54 -3.59
C LYS A 239 -1.54 12.42 -3.09
N GLY A 240 -2.06 11.20 -2.97
CA GLY A 240 -3.38 10.95 -2.37
C GLY A 240 -3.45 11.32 -0.89
N GLY A 241 -2.34 11.23 -0.16
CA GLY A 241 -2.22 11.68 1.24
C GLY A 241 -2.24 13.21 1.36
N GLU A 242 -1.61 13.93 0.43
CA GLU A 242 -1.72 15.40 0.34
C GLU A 242 -3.17 15.83 0.11
N PHE A 243 -3.86 15.17 -0.82
CA PHE A 243 -5.29 15.43 -1.06
C PHE A 243 -6.15 15.04 0.15
N ALA A 244 -5.83 13.95 0.86
CA ALA A 244 -6.53 13.61 2.10
C ALA A 244 -6.39 14.72 3.17
N ASN A 245 -5.20 15.33 3.32
CA ASN A 245 -5.00 16.48 4.20
C ASN A 245 -5.86 17.68 3.78
N LEU A 246 -5.90 18.01 2.48
CA LEU A 246 -6.74 19.09 1.98
C LEU A 246 -8.24 18.80 2.16
N MET A 247 -8.68 17.58 1.88
CA MET A 247 -10.05 17.14 2.11
C MET A 247 -10.43 17.26 3.58
N ALA A 248 -9.58 16.82 4.51
CA ALA A 248 -9.79 16.99 5.95
C ALA A 248 -9.89 18.46 6.36
N ARG A 249 -9.09 19.35 5.76
CA ARG A 249 -9.11 20.78 6.09
C ARG A 249 -10.37 21.49 5.58
N TYR A 250 -10.89 21.10 4.42
CA TYR A 250 -11.86 21.92 3.68
C TYR A 250 -13.21 21.25 3.41
N ILE A 251 -13.36 19.94 3.64
CA ILE A 251 -14.61 19.21 3.44
C ILE A 251 -15.17 18.79 4.81
N PRO A 252 -16.28 19.40 5.29
CA PRO A 252 -16.81 19.16 6.65
C PRO A 252 -17.23 17.71 6.95
N ASP A 253 -17.49 16.92 5.91
CA ASP A 253 -17.97 15.54 6.02
C ASP A 253 -16.87 14.50 6.22
N ILE A 254 -15.61 14.93 6.25
CA ILE A 254 -14.48 14.04 6.57
C ILE A 254 -14.38 13.89 8.09
N LYS A 255 -14.42 12.65 8.58
CA LYS A 255 -14.35 12.32 10.02
C LYS A 255 -12.92 12.00 10.45
N CYS A 256 -12.22 11.25 9.63
CA CYS A 256 -10.84 10.90 9.87
C CYS A 256 -10.07 10.69 8.56
N ILE A 257 -8.75 10.86 8.61
CA ILE A 257 -7.87 10.53 7.49
C ILE A 257 -6.73 9.62 7.93
N VAL A 258 -6.27 8.83 6.98
CA VAL A 258 -5.01 8.08 7.06
C VAL A 258 -4.11 8.60 5.94
N ASN A 259 -3.07 9.33 6.31
CA ASN A 259 -2.08 9.87 5.40
C ASN A 259 -0.83 8.97 5.42
N ILE A 260 -0.56 8.28 4.31
CA ILE A 260 0.57 7.38 4.12
C ILE A 260 1.61 8.07 3.24
N ASN A 261 2.71 8.56 3.83
CA ASN A 261 3.82 9.25 3.13
C ASN A 261 3.39 10.40 2.16
N GLY A 262 2.20 10.97 2.33
CA GLY A 262 1.79 12.15 1.57
C GLY A 262 2.18 13.41 2.31
N ALA A 263 2.89 14.33 1.65
CA ALA A 263 3.43 15.52 2.29
C ALA A 263 2.35 16.29 3.09
N PRO A 264 2.70 16.90 4.22
CA PRO A 264 1.75 17.72 4.98
C PRO A 264 1.46 19.07 4.31
N PHE A 265 1.98 19.28 3.10
CA PHE A 265 1.81 20.45 2.24
C PHE A 265 1.49 19.97 0.81
N LEU A 266 1.07 20.89 -0.06
CA LEU A 266 0.83 20.56 -1.46
C LEU A 266 2.14 20.60 -2.24
N SER A 267 2.44 19.55 -3.03
CA SER A 267 3.64 19.43 -3.86
C SER A 267 3.35 19.52 -5.37
N PHE A 268 4.40 19.72 -6.19
CA PHE A 268 4.44 19.69 -7.67
C PHE A 268 3.64 20.78 -8.40
N PHE A 269 2.34 20.90 -8.17
CA PHE A 269 1.46 21.78 -8.93
C PHE A 269 0.48 22.52 -8.03
N ASN A 270 0.24 23.79 -8.35
CA ASN A 270 -0.82 24.57 -7.73
C ASN A 270 -2.18 23.92 -7.96
N LEU A 271 -2.99 23.85 -6.91
CA LEU A 271 -4.32 23.27 -6.98
C LEU A 271 -5.35 24.36 -7.25
N LYS A 272 -6.29 24.08 -8.15
CA LYS A 272 -7.44 24.93 -8.42
C LYS A 272 -8.66 24.48 -7.61
N ARG A 273 -9.61 25.39 -7.37
CA ARG A 273 -10.95 25.11 -6.89
C ARG A 273 -11.94 25.91 -7.72
N ASN A 274 -12.82 25.25 -8.45
CA ASN A 274 -13.73 25.87 -9.42
C ASN A 274 -12.98 26.76 -10.44
N GLY A 275 -11.87 26.26 -10.96
CA GLY A 275 -11.03 26.91 -11.97
C GLY A 275 -10.12 28.03 -11.45
N LYS A 276 -10.23 28.42 -10.18
CA LYS A 276 -9.41 29.49 -9.56
C LYS A 276 -8.31 28.90 -8.70
N LEU A 277 -7.16 29.58 -8.61
CA LEU A 277 -6.07 29.18 -7.71
C LEU A 277 -6.61 29.04 -6.26
N PHE A 278 -6.38 27.89 -5.65
CA PHE A 278 -6.87 27.55 -4.33
C PHE A 278 -5.74 27.31 -3.32
N GLN A 279 -4.77 26.47 -3.67
CA GLN A 279 -3.61 26.18 -2.83
C GLN A 279 -2.35 26.21 -3.70
N LYS A 280 -1.30 26.90 -3.23
CA LYS A 280 0.00 26.89 -3.90
C LYS A 280 0.80 25.64 -3.52
N ALA A 281 1.52 25.09 -4.48
CA ALA A 281 2.49 24.04 -4.19
C ALA A 281 3.77 24.64 -3.61
N VAL A 282 4.40 23.89 -2.70
CA VAL A 282 5.74 24.19 -2.18
C VAL A 282 6.77 24.10 -3.31
N GLU A 283 7.70 25.03 -3.30
CA GLU A 283 8.79 25.12 -4.28
C GLU A 283 9.77 23.95 -4.13
N ILE A 284 10.27 23.49 -5.28
CA ILE A 284 11.30 22.45 -5.36
C ILE A 284 12.61 23.13 -5.74
N ASP A 285 13.61 23.03 -4.86
CA ASP A 285 14.99 23.39 -5.16
C ASP A 285 15.66 22.26 -5.92
N SER A 286 15.80 22.44 -7.23
CA SER A 286 16.42 21.43 -8.10
C SER A 286 17.89 21.14 -7.74
N SER A 287 18.58 22.07 -7.04
CA SER A 287 19.97 21.84 -6.62
C SER A 287 20.10 20.80 -5.50
N ASN A 288 19.01 20.52 -4.78
CA ASN A 288 18.95 19.51 -3.72
C ASN A 288 18.40 18.15 -4.20
N ILE A 289 18.09 18.02 -5.50
CA ILE A 289 17.74 16.74 -6.10
C ILE A 289 19.02 15.94 -6.31
N LEU A 290 19.11 14.75 -5.71
CA LEU A 290 20.25 13.86 -5.88
C LEU A 290 19.89 12.67 -6.78
N VAL A 291 20.91 12.02 -7.31
CA VAL A 291 20.77 10.80 -8.11
C VAL A 291 21.38 9.63 -7.33
N GLU A 292 20.59 8.58 -7.12
CA GLU A 292 21.00 7.31 -6.52
C GLU A 292 20.62 6.19 -7.50
N ASN A 293 21.61 5.41 -7.96
CA ASN A 293 21.38 4.27 -8.88
C ASN A 293 20.51 4.61 -10.11
N ASN A 294 20.85 5.70 -10.82
CA ASN A 294 20.10 6.20 -12.00
C ASN A 294 18.65 6.64 -11.72
N ALA A 295 18.26 6.81 -10.45
CA ALA A 295 16.97 7.33 -10.03
C ALA A 295 17.16 8.58 -9.17
N PHE A 296 16.15 9.46 -9.16
CA PHE A 296 16.19 10.74 -8.46
C PHE A 296 15.57 10.63 -7.06
N THR A 297 16.16 11.31 -6.09
CA THR A 297 15.60 11.50 -4.75
C THR A 297 15.14 12.94 -4.59
N LEU A 298 13.92 13.11 -4.07
CA LEU A 298 13.31 14.41 -3.78
C LEU A 298 13.32 14.71 -2.27
N LYS A 299 13.91 13.82 -1.46
CA LYS A 299 13.89 13.88 0.01
C LYS A 299 14.15 15.29 0.54
N ASN A 300 15.18 15.97 0.05
CA ASN A 300 15.60 17.29 0.53
C ASN A 300 15.27 18.43 -0.45
N ALA A 301 14.48 18.16 -1.49
CA ALA A 301 14.25 19.12 -2.55
C ALA A 301 13.14 20.13 -2.24
N TYR A 302 12.22 19.81 -1.32
CA TYR A 302 11.11 20.71 -0.97
C TYR A 302 11.54 21.82 -0.01
N GLN A 303 11.35 23.08 -0.43
CA GLN A 303 11.58 24.26 0.41
C GLN A 303 10.32 24.58 1.24
N CYS A 304 9.96 23.67 2.14
CA CYS A 304 8.79 23.84 3.02
C CYS A 304 9.16 24.59 4.30
N CYS A 305 8.30 25.51 4.73
CA CYS A 305 8.29 26.06 6.08
C CYS A 305 6.96 25.76 6.80
N ASN A 306 6.88 26.07 8.10
CA ASN A 306 5.70 25.73 8.91
C ASN A 306 4.39 26.36 8.39
N SER A 307 4.44 27.51 7.70
CA SER A 307 3.24 28.14 7.13
C SER A 307 2.72 27.45 5.87
N ASP A 308 3.50 26.58 5.23
CA ASP A 308 3.06 25.80 4.07
C ASP A 308 2.31 24.53 4.48
N ILE A 309 2.47 24.11 5.73
CA ILE A 309 1.82 22.92 6.29
C ILE A 309 0.32 23.17 6.39
N ILE A 310 -0.46 22.23 5.84
CA ILE A 310 -1.92 22.25 5.88
C ILE A 310 -2.35 22.17 7.35
N PRO A 311 -3.04 23.20 7.89
CA PRO A 311 -3.22 23.36 9.33
C PRO A 311 -4.37 22.49 9.85
N LEU A 312 -4.17 21.18 9.89
CA LEU A 312 -5.17 20.21 10.35
C LEU A 312 -5.56 20.39 11.82
N TRP A 313 -4.72 21.05 12.62
CA TRP A 313 -5.03 21.44 14.00
C TRP A 313 -6.21 22.42 14.12
N GLU A 314 -6.56 23.11 13.03
CA GLU A 314 -7.75 23.97 12.97
C GLU A 314 -9.05 23.17 12.77
N THR A 315 -8.95 21.84 12.67
CA THR A 315 -10.08 20.93 12.47
C THR A 315 -10.27 20.00 13.67
N LYS A 316 -11.40 19.29 13.68
CA LYS A 316 -11.65 18.16 14.61
C LYS A 316 -11.36 16.80 13.98
N VAL A 317 -10.81 16.77 12.76
CA VAL A 317 -10.58 15.53 12.01
C VAL A 317 -9.49 14.73 12.71
N LYS A 318 -9.80 13.46 13.01
CA LYS A 318 -8.80 12.53 13.56
C LYS A 318 -7.87 12.11 12.43
N THR A 319 -6.57 12.17 12.66
CA THR A 319 -5.53 12.02 11.63
C THR A 319 -4.53 10.95 12.06
N LEU A 320 -4.38 9.91 11.25
CA LEU A 320 -3.32 8.93 11.36
C LEU A 320 -2.28 9.18 10.26
N VAL A 321 -1.06 9.55 10.64
CA VAL A 321 0.08 9.65 9.72
C VAL A 321 0.88 8.36 9.80
N ILE A 322 1.14 7.73 8.66
CA ILE A 322 2.02 6.58 8.51
C ILE A 322 3.19 7.03 7.64
N THR A 323 4.41 6.97 8.18
CA THR A 323 5.61 7.40 7.46
C THR A 323 6.76 6.39 7.54
N GLY A 324 7.50 6.28 6.44
CA GLY A 324 8.77 5.57 6.39
C GLY A 324 9.95 6.54 6.61
N GLN A 325 10.86 6.20 7.52
CA GLN A 325 12.03 7.06 7.80
C GLN A 325 13.07 7.06 6.67
N ASP A 326 13.01 6.05 5.80
CA ASP A 326 13.85 5.95 4.60
C ASP A 326 13.07 6.32 3.33
N ASP A 327 12.02 7.14 3.46
CA ASP A 327 11.36 7.76 2.31
C ASP A 327 12.35 8.67 1.56
N ARG A 328 12.50 8.42 0.26
CA ARG A 328 13.38 9.17 -0.65
C ARG A 328 12.63 10.15 -1.56
N GLN A 329 11.31 10.17 -1.51
CA GLN A 329 10.51 11.19 -2.18
C GLN A 329 10.17 12.35 -1.26
N ASN A 330 9.98 12.12 0.05
CA ASN A 330 9.70 13.17 1.03
C ASN A 330 10.62 13.04 2.25
N ASN A 331 11.05 14.17 2.83
CA ASN A 331 11.73 14.13 4.13
C ASN A 331 10.74 13.70 5.21
N SER A 332 11.02 12.57 5.86
CA SER A 332 10.18 12.04 6.93
C SER A 332 10.06 12.97 8.15
N GLU A 333 10.99 13.90 8.33
CA GLU A 333 10.95 14.91 9.41
C GLU A 333 9.72 15.83 9.31
N PHE A 334 9.23 16.10 8.09
CA PHE A 334 7.99 16.85 7.90
C PHE A 334 6.80 16.21 8.60
N TYR A 335 6.80 14.88 8.78
CA TYR A 335 5.75 14.15 9.47
C TYR A 335 6.01 14.05 10.97
N GLN A 336 7.25 13.75 11.34
CA GLN A 336 7.64 13.47 12.72
C GLN A 336 7.45 14.70 13.62
N ASN A 337 7.65 15.88 13.07
CA ASN A 337 7.54 17.14 13.81
C ASN A 337 6.14 17.77 13.74
N LEU A 338 5.15 17.13 13.07
CA LEU A 338 3.79 17.67 12.96
C LEU A 338 3.14 17.89 14.32
N SER A 339 3.45 17.06 15.31
CA SER A 339 2.90 17.19 16.67
C SER A 339 3.25 18.51 17.34
N ASP A 340 4.34 19.16 16.93
CA ASP A 340 4.81 20.41 17.53
C ASP A 340 3.96 21.60 17.07
N LEU A 341 3.27 21.46 15.93
CA LEU A 341 2.35 22.46 15.39
C LEU A 341 0.95 22.36 15.98
N TYR A 342 0.61 21.22 16.60
CA TYR A 342 -0.70 21.03 17.21
C TYR A 342 -0.75 21.66 18.61
N PRO A 343 -1.77 22.48 18.92
CA PRO A 343 -1.99 22.97 20.27
C PRO A 343 -2.36 21.79 21.19
N SER A 344 -2.07 21.94 22.49
CA SER A 344 -2.17 20.85 23.48
C SER A 344 -3.55 20.17 23.51
N ASP A 345 -4.64 20.92 23.32
CA ASP A 345 -6.02 20.43 23.29
C ASP A 345 -6.42 19.72 21.98
N ARG A 346 -5.54 19.73 20.97
CA ARG A 346 -5.73 19.06 19.68
C ARG A 346 -4.75 17.93 19.43
N LYS A 347 -3.69 17.77 20.23
CA LYS A 347 -2.68 16.72 20.01
C LYS A 347 -3.26 15.31 19.95
N GLU A 348 -4.34 15.03 20.69
CA GLU A 348 -5.05 13.74 20.64
C GLU A 348 -5.75 13.45 19.29
N ASN A 349 -5.86 14.45 18.40
CA ASN A 349 -6.39 14.24 17.05
C ASN A 349 -5.32 13.71 16.09
N LEU A 350 -4.04 13.73 16.48
CA LEU A 350 -2.93 13.30 15.63
C LEU A 350 -2.27 12.06 16.21
N THR A 351 -2.17 11.01 15.40
CA THR A 351 -1.34 9.84 15.69
C THR A 351 -0.31 9.69 14.58
N ILE A 352 0.98 9.59 14.93
CA ILE A 352 2.07 9.38 13.97
C ILE A 352 2.67 7.99 14.18
N LEU A 353 2.76 7.22 13.10
CA LEU A 353 3.46 5.94 13.04
C LEU A 353 4.66 6.10 12.13
N SER A 354 5.85 6.14 12.72
CA SER A 354 7.11 6.25 12.00
C SER A 354 7.82 4.90 12.00
N TYR A 355 8.17 4.40 10.80
CA TYR A 355 8.76 3.09 10.61
C TYR A 355 10.21 3.22 10.09
N PRO A 356 11.22 2.79 10.88
CA PRO A 356 12.60 2.74 10.43
C PRO A 356 12.77 1.82 9.22
N ASN A 357 13.64 2.20 8.28
CA ASN A 357 13.97 1.42 7.08
C ASN A 357 12.77 1.08 6.17
N ALA A 358 11.65 1.79 6.31
CA ALA A 358 10.55 1.76 5.35
C ALA A 358 10.65 2.96 4.42
N GLY A 359 10.28 2.74 3.15
CA GLY A 359 10.32 3.74 2.09
C GLY A 359 8.97 4.38 1.82
N HIS A 360 8.86 5.00 0.64
CA HIS A 360 7.72 5.80 0.23
C HIS A 360 6.42 4.99 0.03
N LEU A 361 6.49 3.83 -0.64
CA LEU A 361 5.31 3.07 -1.05
C LEU A 361 4.85 2.03 0.00
N ILE A 362 4.36 2.48 1.15
CA ILE A 362 3.77 1.57 2.16
C ILE A 362 2.39 1.09 1.67
N GLN A 363 2.39 -0.05 1.00
CA GLN A 363 1.23 -0.74 0.42
C GLN A 363 0.54 -1.68 1.43
N PRO A 364 -0.58 -2.34 1.06
CA PRO A 364 -1.13 -3.43 1.87
C PRO A 364 -0.10 -4.53 2.18
N PRO A 365 -0.28 -5.30 3.28
CA PRO A 365 0.68 -6.29 3.75
C PRO A 365 1.17 -7.27 2.68
N PHE A 366 2.45 -7.64 2.79
CA PHE A 366 3.14 -8.61 1.94
C PHE A 366 3.26 -8.20 0.47
N THR A 367 2.96 -6.94 0.13
CA THR A 367 3.29 -6.39 -1.18
C THR A 367 4.80 -6.23 -1.27
N PRO A 368 5.48 -6.84 -2.26
CA PRO A 368 6.94 -6.74 -2.39
C PRO A 368 7.41 -5.29 -2.48
N LEU A 369 8.57 -5.00 -1.88
CA LEU A 369 9.18 -3.68 -1.95
C LEU A 369 9.51 -3.32 -3.40
N THR A 370 9.17 -2.10 -3.80
CA THR A 370 9.65 -1.49 -5.04
C THR A 370 10.56 -0.32 -4.67
N THR A 371 11.86 -0.48 -4.86
CA THR A 371 12.88 0.48 -4.41
C THR A 371 12.89 1.76 -5.23
N SER A 372 12.43 1.70 -6.48
CA SER A 372 12.32 2.85 -7.37
C SER A 372 11.09 2.72 -8.27
N THR A 373 10.51 3.82 -8.77
CA THR A 373 9.35 3.75 -9.68
C THR A 373 9.39 4.84 -10.73
N TYR A 374 8.88 4.54 -11.93
CA TYR A 374 8.69 5.54 -12.98
C TYR A 374 7.64 6.58 -12.56
N GLY A 375 8.07 7.84 -12.52
CA GLY A 375 7.21 9.00 -12.38
C GLY A 375 6.53 9.33 -13.69
N ALA A 376 5.33 8.78 -13.91
CA ALA A 376 4.54 8.99 -15.14
C ALA A 376 4.30 10.47 -15.47
N ASN A 377 4.31 11.35 -14.46
CA ASN A 377 4.12 12.80 -14.59
C ASN A 377 5.42 13.60 -14.76
N PHE A 378 6.58 12.96 -14.79
CA PHE A 378 7.89 13.61 -14.80
C PHE A 378 8.73 13.20 -16.01
N SER A 379 8.10 13.08 -17.18
CA SER A 379 8.77 12.79 -18.45
C SER A 379 9.70 11.55 -18.42
N GLY A 380 9.31 10.52 -17.66
CA GLY A 380 10.09 9.27 -17.54
C GLY A 380 11.14 9.27 -16.43
N ILE A 381 11.20 10.29 -15.58
CA ILE A 381 12.06 10.30 -14.38
C ILE A 381 11.71 9.11 -13.47
N ILE A 382 12.73 8.36 -13.06
CA ILE A 382 12.61 7.31 -12.05
C ILE A 382 12.86 7.94 -10.69
N LEU A 383 11.95 7.74 -9.74
CA LEU A 383 12.08 8.21 -8.37
C LEU A 383 12.46 7.07 -7.45
N VAL A 384 13.41 7.32 -6.56
CA VAL A 384 13.76 6.39 -5.48
C VAL A 384 12.64 6.43 -4.44
N ASN A 385 12.17 5.26 -4.01
CA ASN A 385 11.21 5.11 -2.92
C ASN A 385 11.90 4.86 -1.58
N GLY A 386 13.07 4.20 -1.60
CA GLY A 386 13.82 3.79 -0.42
C GLY A 386 13.20 2.60 0.33
N GLY A 387 13.76 2.29 1.50
CA GLY A 387 13.39 1.17 2.34
C GLY A 387 14.21 -0.10 2.11
N THR A 388 14.16 -1.01 3.09
CA THR A 388 14.72 -2.37 3.01
C THR A 388 13.60 -3.40 3.10
N ASN A 389 13.78 -4.59 2.51
CA ASN A 389 12.73 -5.63 2.54
C ASN A 389 12.19 -5.91 3.97
N PRO A 390 13.04 -6.16 4.99
CA PRO A 390 12.53 -6.44 6.34
C PRO A 390 11.82 -5.23 6.97
N GLY A 391 12.42 -4.03 6.89
CA GLY A 391 11.84 -2.82 7.47
C GLY A 391 10.54 -2.42 6.81
N HIS A 392 10.48 -2.49 5.48
CA HIS A 392 9.31 -2.14 4.71
C HIS A 392 8.17 -3.15 4.91
N SER A 393 8.44 -4.46 4.91
CA SER A 393 7.44 -5.49 5.20
C SER A 393 6.86 -5.36 6.62
N HIS A 394 7.72 -5.05 7.60
CA HIS A 394 7.29 -4.74 8.96
C HIS A 394 6.37 -3.50 9.01
N ALA A 395 6.70 -2.45 8.26
CA ALA A 395 5.88 -1.26 8.17
C ALA A 395 4.50 -1.55 7.56
N GLN A 396 4.44 -2.24 6.41
CA GLN A 396 3.16 -2.58 5.76
C GLN A 396 2.25 -3.38 6.69
N THR A 397 2.77 -4.45 7.31
CA THR A 397 1.99 -5.32 8.22
C THR A 397 1.55 -4.58 9.49
N GLY A 398 2.47 -3.84 10.12
CA GLY A 398 2.19 -3.09 11.35
C GLY A 398 1.23 -1.92 11.12
N ALA A 399 1.44 -1.17 10.03
CA ALA A 399 0.62 -0.01 9.68
C ALA A 399 -0.80 -0.43 9.31
N TRP A 400 -0.95 -1.51 8.53
CA TRP A 400 -2.27 -2.02 8.14
C TRP A 400 -3.16 -2.35 9.34
N LYS A 401 -2.61 -3.08 10.32
CA LYS A 401 -3.35 -3.43 11.55
C LYS A 401 -3.78 -2.18 12.33
N LYS A 402 -2.88 -1.21 12.48
CA LYS A 402 -3.17 0.04 13.21
C LYS A 402 -4.17 0.93 12.45
N MET A 403 -4.07 0.98 11.13
CA MET A 403 -4.99 1.68 10.24
C MET A 403 -6.40 1.12 10.34
N LEU A 404 -6.57 -0.20 10.23
CA LEU A 404 -7.89 -0.84 10.37
C LEU A 404 -8.52 -0.55 11.73
N LYS A 405 -7.73 -0.56 12.81
CA LYS A 405 -8.20 -0.18 14.15
C LYS A 405 -8.66 1.28 14.18
N PHE A 406 -7.80 2.20 13.71
CA PHE A 406 -8.10 3.63 13.66
C PHE A 406 -9.36 3.95 12.87
N LEU A 407 -9.52 3.38 11.66
CA LEU A 407 -10.70 3.58 10.83
C LEU A 407 -11.97 3.07 11.53
N ASN A 408 -11.90 1.90 12.17
CA ASN A 408 -13.03 1.35 12.91
C ASN A 408 -13.42 2.22 14.11
N GLU A 409 -12.46 2.77 14.84
CA GLU A 409 -12.71 3.61 16.02
C GLU A 409 -13.31 4.97 15.67
N ASN A 410 -12.95 5.52 14.51
CA ASN A 410 -13.35 6.89 14.14
C ASN A 410 -14.52 6.97 13.15
N LEU A 411 -14.93 5.84 12.55
CA LEU A 411 -16.05 5.80 11.60
C LEU A 411 -17.26 4.98 12.07
N ASN A 412 -17.09 3.99 12.96
CA ASN A 412 -18.24 3.26 13.49
C ASN A 412 -18.95 4.08 14.56
N THR A 413 -20.18 4.51 14.26
CA THR A 413 -21.04 5.26 15.18
C THR A 413 -21.66 4.40 16.29
N SER A 414 -21.59 3.07 16.18
CA SER A 414 -22.18 2.13 17.15
C SER A 414 -21.44 2.02 18.48
N LYS A 415 -20.29 2.67 18.65
CA LYS A 415 -19.53 2.67 19.92
C LYS A 415 -19.75 3.90 20.80
N SER A 416 -20.47 4.92 20.32
CA SER A 416 -20.70 6.17 21.07
C SER A 416 -22.06 6.22 21.79
N GLN A 417 -22.71 5.08 22.06
CA GLN A 417 -24.00 5.01 22.77
C GLN A 417 -24.04 3.95 23.89
N LEU A 418 -22.92 3.70 24.58
CA LEU A 418 -22.92 2.94 25.83
C LEU A 418 -22.41 3.79 26.98
#